data_AF-A0A645DU62-F1
#
_entry.id   AF-A0A645DU62-F1
#
_cell.length_a   1.000
_cell.length_b   1.000
_cell.length_c   1.000
_cell.angle_alpha   90.00
_cell.angle_beta   90.00
_cell.angle_gamma   90.00
#
_symmetry.space_group_name_H-M   'P 1'
#
loop_
_entity.id
_entity.type
_entity.pdbx_description
1 polymer ?
#
loop_
_entity_poly.entity_id
_entity_poly.type
_entity_poly.pdbx_seq_one_letter_code
_entity_poly.pdbx_strand_id
1 'polypeptide(L)'
;MPGELNKETFSADAAIINITGRDIHPGMAKDIMINAVRVMGDILAKLPKNMAPETTEGYQPFIHPHTCTGTVISSQIKFLLRDFKTEGLTKQKEILEKIIAEVQEMYPKATIELEIKTQYRNMNDNLEKQPHGLEYLWEAAVRAGVEPFWSPIRGGTDGSRLTEMGLPTPNIYTGGQNFHSRTEWVSINGLEKTVETIIQLVQIWTEKHI
;
A
#
# COMPACT_ATOMS: atom_id res chain seq x y z
N MET A 1 -3.61 -17.93 10.73
CA MET A 1 -4.38 -19.17 10.94
C MET A 1 -4.60 -19.82 9.57
N PRO A 2 -4.66 -21.15 9.47
CA PRO A 2 -5.00 -21.79 8.19
C PRO A 2 -6.39 -21.31 7.73
N GLY A 3 -6.57 -21.13 6.43
CA GLY A 3 -7.83 -20.74 5.81
C GLY A 3 -7.85 -19.34 5.20
N GLU A 4 -6.90 -18.48 5.55
CA GLU A 4 -6.81 -17.14 4.97
C GLU A 4 -6.39 -17.20 3.49
N LEU A 5 -7.31 -16.86 2.59
CA LEU A 5 -7.03 -16.69 1.18
C LEU A 5 -7.12 -15.21 0.83
N ASN A 6 -6.30 -14.75 -0.11
CA ASN A 6 -6.35 -13.36 -0.55
C ASN A 6 -6.54 -13.27 -2.06
N LYS A 7 -7.57 -12.51 -2.46
CA LYS A 7 -7.85 -12.12 -3.84
C LYS A 7 -7.80 -10.60 -4.06
N GLU A 8 -7.52 -9.83 -3.01
CA GLU A 8 -7.50 -8.38 -3.04
C GLU A 8 -6.21 -7.87 -2.38
N THR A 9 -5.63 -6.83 -3.00
CA THR A 9 -4.53 -6.03 -2.44
C THR A 9 -4.93 -4.56 -2.49
N PHE A 10 -4.17 -3.68 -1.83
CA PHE A 10 -4.27 -2.28 -2.20
C PHE A 10 -3.87 -2.08 -3.67
N SER A 11 -4.45 -1.07 -4.30
CA SER A 11 -3.79 -0.28 -5.34
C SER A 11 -2.86 0.73 -4.66
N ALA A 12 -1.71 0.98 -5.28
CA ALA A 12 -0.63 1.75 -4.68
C ALA A 12 0.00 2.73 -5.66
N ASP A 13 0.07 3.99 -5.22
CA ASP A 13 0.95 5.01 -5.81
C ASP A 13 1.96 5.46 -4.75
N ALA A 14 3.12 5.93 -5.20
CA ALA A 14 4.04 6.74 -4.42
C ALA A 14 3.78 8.20 -4.77
N ALA A 15 3.80 9.07 -3.75
CA ALA A 15 3.80 10.50 -3.94
C ALA A 15 5.05 11.13 -3.33
N ILE A 16 5.68 12.06 -4.03
CA ILE A 16 6.86 12.78 -3.56
C ILE A 16 6.55 14.27 -3.61
N ILE A 17 6.63 14.93 -2.46
CA ILE A 17 6.57 16.39 -2.40
C ILE A 17 7.99 16.91 -2.25
N ASN A 18 8.46 17.67 -3.25
CA ASN A 18 9.73 18.38 -3.22
C ASN A 18 9.49 19.85 -2.89
N ILE A 19 10.28 20.39 -1.97
CA ILE A 19 10.15 21.74 -1.47
C ILE A 19 11.48 22.45 -1.65
N THR A 20 11.48 23.55 -2.39
CA THR A 20 12.65 24.43 -2.56
C THR A 20 12.43 25.74 -1.82
N GLY A 21 13.34 26.04 -0.90
CA GLY A 21 13.39 27.26 -0.12
C GLY A 21 14.53 28.19 -0.55
N ARG A 22 14.99 29.03 0.37
CA ARG A 22 16.10 29.96 0.19
C ARG A 22 16.88 30.06 1.49
N ASP A 23 18.14 29.70 1.43
CA ASP A 23 19.04 29.76 2.58
C ASP A 23 19.87 31.05 2.61
N ILE A 24 20.20 31.49 3.81
CA ILE A 24 21.07 32.63 4.12
C ILE A 24 21.50 32.53 5.59
N HIS A 25 22.61 33.16 5.95
CA HIS A 25 23.06 33.23 7.33
C HIS A 25 21.91 33.61 8.30
N PRO A 26 21.63 32.82 9.36
CA PRO A 26 20.48 33.04 10.24
C PRO A 26 20.40 34.45 10.85
N GLY A 27 21.55 35.07 11.15
CA GLY A 27 21.63 36.44 11.67
C GLY A 27 21.18 37.54 10.67
N MET A 28 21.05 37.21 9.39
CA MET A 28 20.60 38.12 8.32
C MET A 28 19.32 37.61 7.62
N ALA A 29 18.60 36.67 8.24
CA ALA A 29 17.55 35.90 7.58
C ALA A 29 16.20 36.62 7.43
N LYS A 30 15.97 37.69 8.21
CA LYS A 30 14.68 38.40 8.25
C LYS A 30 14.24 38.81 6.84
N ASP A 31 13.02 38.42 6.46
CA ASP A 31 12.38 38.70 5.16
C ASP A 31 13.10 38.15 3.92
N ILE A 32 14.16 37.34 4.10
CA ILE A 32 14.99 36.77 3.03
C ILE A 32 14.90 35.23 3.02
N MET A 33 15.12 34.59 4.17
CA MET A 33 15.13 33.13 4.27
C MET A 33 13.75 32.55 4.02
N ILE A 34 13.70 31.44 3.27
CA ILE A 34 12.51 30.61 3.11
C ILE A 34 12.92 29.22 3.56
N ASN A 35 12.46 28.82 4.74
CA ASN A 35 12.90 27.58 5.34
C ASN A 35 12.01 26.41 4.88
N ALA A 36 12.52 25.60 3.95
CA ALA A 36 11.81 24.45 3.39
C ALA A 36 11.39 23.42 4.45
N VAL A 37 12.12 23.29 5.57
CA VAL A 37 11.74 22.40 6.68
C VAL A 37 10.46 22.88 7.37
N ARG A 38 10.25 24.20 7.48
CA ARG A 38 9.02 24.75 8.05
C ARG A 38 7.82 24.52 7.13
N VAL A 39 8.01 24.75 5.83
CA VAL A 39 7.00 24.43 4.80
C VAL A 39 6.61 22.95 4.88
N MET A 40 7.60 22.05 4.98
CA MET A 40 7.38 20.61 5.15
C MET A 40 6.53 20.29 6.39
N GLY A 41 6.83 20.94 7.52
CA GLY A 41 6.06 20.79 8.76
C GLY A 41 4.60 21.18 8.62
N ASP A 42 4.31 22.28 7.91
CA ASP A 42 2.94 22.75 7.69
C ASP A 42 2.15 21.83 6.75
N ILE A 43 2.80 21.20 5.76
CA ILE A 43 2.18 20.15 4.93
C ILE A 43 1.80 18.95 5.79
N LEU A 44 2.73 18.44 6.60
CA LEU A 44 2.49 17.27 7.47
C LEU A 44 1.38 17.54 8.49
N ALA A 45 1.35 18.75 9.07
CA ALA A 45 0.35 19.13 10.06
C ALA A 45 -1.08 19.17 9.50
N LYS A 46 -1.23 19.36 8.19
CA LYS A 46 -2.53 19.43 7.49
C LYS A 46 -3.05 18.07 7.01
N LEU A 47 -2.28 16.99 7.15
CA LEU A 47 -2.72 15.66 6.72
C LEU A 47 -3.95 15.18 7.53
N PRO A 48 -4.88 14.46 6.88
CA PRO A 48 -6.04 13.88 7.55
C PRO A 48 -5.62 12.81 8.59
N LYS A 49 -5.91 13.07 9.87
CA LYS A 49 -5.53 12.17 10.98
C LYS A 49 -6.24 10.81 10.97
N ASN A 50 -7.40 10.72 10.32
CA ASN A 50 -8.23 9.52 10.21
C ASN A 50 -7.99 8.74 8.90
N MET A 51 -6.97 9.10 8.13
CA MET A 51 -6.58 8.44 6.88
C MET A 51 -5.09 8.09 6.95
N ALA A 52 -4.68 7.49 8.07
CA ALA A 52 -3.31 7.05 8.34
C ALA A 52 -3.27 5.54 8.67
N PRO A 53 -2.15 4.83 8.42
CA PRO A 53 -2.05 3.40 8.74
C PRO A 53 -2.43 3.07 10.18
N GLU A 54 -2.02 3.89 11.13
CA GLU A 54 -2.28 3.74 12.57
C GLU A 54 -3.71 4.06 13.01
N THR A 55 -4.58 4.53 12.10
CA THR A 55 -5.99 4.86 12.38
C THR A 55 -6.98 4.19 11.44
N THR A 56 -6.51 3.30 10.56
CA THR A 56 -7.34 2.68 9.51
C THR A 56 -7.18 1.17 9.46
N GLU A 57 -8.29 0.47 9.20
CA GLU A 57 -8.35 -0.99 9.14
C GLU A 57 -9.22 -1.48 7.97
N GLY A 58 -9.21 -2.80 7.73
CA GLY A 58 -10.03 -3.44 6.69
C GLY A 58 -9.82 -2.83 5.31
N TYR A 59 -10.88 -2.25 4.74
CA TYR A 59 -10.88 -1.62 3.41
C TYR A 59 -10.61 -0.11 3.44
N GLN A 60 -10.35 0.48 4.60
CA GLN A 60 -10.13 1.92 4.71
C GLN A 60 -8.79 2.34 4.09
N PRO A 61 -8.77 3.37 3.22
CA PRO A 61 -7.55 3.85 2.58
C PRO A 61 -6.67 4.69 3.51
N PHE A 62 -5.42 4.94 3.13
CA PHE A 62 -4.55 5.88 3.85
C PHE A 62 -3.58 6.66 2.95
N ILE A 63 -3.11 7.79 3.48
CA ILE A 63 -2.00 8.60 2.98
C ILE A 63 -0.90 8.57 4.03
N HIS A 64 0.22 7.91 3.76
CA HIS A 64 1.26 7.68 4.76
C HIS A 64 2.59 8.37 4.43
N PRO A 65 2.95 9.48 5.10
CA PRO A 65 4.30 10.01 5.03
C PRO A 65 5.26 9.04 5.76
N HIS A 66 6.17 8.41 5.03
CA HIS A 66 7.08 7.38 5.58
C HIS A 66 8.54 7.81 5.57
N THR A 67 8.89 8.88 4.86
CA THR A 67 10.25 9.43 4.85
C THR A 67 10.18 10.94 4.69
N CYS A 68 10.87 11.66 5.58
CA CYS A 68 11.05 13.10 5.53
C CYS A 68 12.54 13.41 5.66
N THR A 69 13.09 14.17 4.72
CA THR A 69 14.49 14.63 4.76
C THR A 69 14.54 16.08 4.36
N GLY A 70 15.32 16.91 5.05
CA GLY A 70 15.32 18.32 4.72
C GLY A 70 16.44 19.17 5.31
N THR A 71 16.66 20.27 4.62
CA THR A 71 17.52 21.41 4.94
C THR A 71 16.73 22.70 4.67
N VAL A 72 17.30 23.86 5.02
CA VAL A 72 16.65 25.16 4.76
C VAL A 72 16.32 25.36 3.28
N ILE A 73 17.21 24.95 2.37
CA ILE A 73 17.05 25.15 0.92
C ILE A 73 16.25 24.05 0.22
N SER A 74 16.32 22.80 0.71
CA SER A 74 15.69 21.66 0.04
C SER A 74 15.15 20.67 1.05
N SER A 75 13.86 20.34 0.94
CA SER A 75 13.18 19.33 1.75
C SER A 75 12.31 18.43 0.88
N GLN A 76 12.13 17.19 1.31
CA GLN A 76 11.35 16.17 0.59
C GLN A 76 10.52 15.35 1.58
N ILE A 77 9.26 15.09 1.19
CA ILE A 77 8.38 14.12 1.85
C ILE A 77 8.06 13.01 0.84
N LYS A 78 8.23 11.75 1.24
CA LYS A 78 7.75 10.59 0.48
C LYS A 78 6.53 10.00 1.16
N PHE A 79 5.49 9.77 0.36
CA PHE A 79 4.23 9.21 0.79
C PHE A 79 3.95 7.88 0.11
N LEU A 80 3.25 7.01 0.83
CA LEU A 80 2.55 5.86 0.27
C LEU A 80 1.06 6.20 0.18
N LEU A 81 0.50 6.14 -1.01
CA LEU A 81 -0.92 6.28 -1.28
C LEU A 81 -1.52 4.87 -1.43
N ARG A 82 -2.54 4.54 -0.63
CA ARG A 82 -3.10 3.18 -0.58
C ARG A 82 -4.63 3.22 -0.54
N ASP A 83 -5.25 2.52 -1.49
CA ASP A 83 -6.70 2.34 -1.56
C ASP A 83 -7.01 1.03 -2.28
N PHE A 84 -8.06 0.30 -1.87
CA PHE A 84 -8.47 -0.91 -2.60
C PHE A 84 -9.08 -0.57 -3.96
N LYS A 85 -9.57 0.66 -4.14
CA LYS A 85 -10.07 1.17 -5.41
C LYS A 85 -9.02 2.07 -6.04
N THR A 86 -8.62 1.75 -7.26
CA THR A 86 -7.64 2.55 -8.02
C THR A 86 -8.07 4.02 -8.15
N GLU A 87 -9.36 4.29 -8.34
CA GLU A 87 -9.93 5.65 -8.37
C GLU A 87 -9.76 6.44 -7.05
N GLY A 88 -9.64 5.73 -5.93
CA GLY A 88 -9.41 6.34 -4.61
C GLY A 88 -8.02 7.00 -4.50
N LEU A 89 -7.04 6.52 -5.27
CA LEU A 89 -5.71 7.13 -5.33
C LEU A 89 -5.75 8.53 -5.94
N THR A 90 -6.63 8.76 -6.93
CA THR A 90 -6.86 10.10 -7.49
C THR A 90 -7.39 11.06 -6.42
N LYS A 91 -8.31 10.61 -5.57
CA LYS A 91 -8.82 11.43 -4.45
C LYS A 91 -7.74 11.75 -3.43
N GLN A 92 -6.83 10.81 -3.16
CA GLN A 92 -5.69 11.05 -2.27
C GLN A 92 -4.70 12.05 -2.86
N LYS A 93 -4.45 11.99 -4.18
CA LYS A 93 -3.68 13.00 -4.90
C LYS A 93 -4.32 14.39 -4.75
N GLU A 94 -5.62 14.50 -4.98
CA GLU A 94 -6.37 15.77 -4.84
C GLU A 94 -6.27 16.33 -3.41
N ILE A 95 -6.29 15.47 -2.38
CA ILE A 95 -6.06 15.88 -0.98
C ILE A 95 -4.67 16.50 -0.83
N LEU A 96 -3.62 15.86 -1.36
CA LEU A 96 -2.26 16.40 -1.31
C LEU A 96 -2.14 17.72 -2.09
N GLU A 97 -2.72 17.81 -3.29
CA GLU A 97 -2.74 19.04 -4.10
C GLU A 97 -3.42 20.20 -3.38
N LYS A 98 -4.55 19.92 -2.71
CA LYS A 98 -5.24 20.92 -1.88
C LYS A 98 -4.38 21.39 -0.71
N ILE A 99 -3.74 20.47 0.00
CA ILE A 99 -2.82 20.82 1.10
C ILE A 99 -1.66 21.67 0.59
N ILE A 100 -1.08 21.30 -0.56
CA ILE A 100 0.00 22.07 -1.20
C ILE A 100 -0.47 23.48 -1.53
N ALA A 101 -1.65 23.64 -2.14
CA ALA A 101 -2.21 24.95 -2.47
C ALA A 101 -2.38 25.83 -1.22
N GLU A 102 -2.96 25.28 -0.13
CA GLU A 102 -3.11 26.00 1.14
C GLU A 102 -1.76 26.40 1.76
N VAL A 103 -0.74 25.55 1.65
CA VAL A 103 0.61 25.85 2.18
C VAL A 103 1.35 26.84 1.27
N GLN A 104 1.15 26.78 -0.04
CA GLN A 104 1.75 27.69 -1.00
C GLN A 104 1.33 29.15 -0.73
N GLU A 105 0.08 29.39 -0.28
CA GLU A 105 -0.39 30.71 0.14
C GLU A 105 0.37 31.26 1.35
N MET A 106 0.76 30.40 2.30
CA MET A 106 1.55 30.79 3.47
C MET A 106 3.02 31.08 3.13
N TYR A 107 3.53 30.47 2.06
CA TYR A 107 4.93 30.57 1.63
C TYR A 107 5.03 30.93 0.13
N PRO A 108 4.60 32.13 -0.29
CA PRO A 108 4.45 32.47 -1.71
C PRO A 108 5.75 32.47 -2.51
N LYS A 109 6.91 32.45 -1.85
CA LYS A 109 8.24 32.41 -2.48
C LYS A 109 8.88 31.02 -2.46
N ALA A 110 8.28 30.04 -1.79
CA ALA A 110 8.73 28.65 -1.85
C ALA A 110 8.20 27.99 -3.13
N THR A 111 8.93 27.01 -3.64
CA THR A 111 8.43 26.12 -4.70
C THR A 111 8.06 24.79 -4.07
N ILE A 112 6.82 24.32 -4.29
CA ILE A 112 6.32 23.04 -3.79
C ILE A 112 5.81 22.22 -4.98
N GLU A 113 6.42 21.07 -5.23
CA GLU A 113 6.13 20.21 -6.40
C GLU A 113 5.69 18.83 -5.95
N LEU A 114 4.63 18.30 -6.57
CA LEU A 114 4.11 16.95 -6.33
C LEU A 114 4.40 16.04 -7.53
N GLU A 115 5.10 14.94 -7.29
CA GLU A 115 5.28 13.85 -8.24
C GLU A 115 4.46 12.64 -7.79
N ILE A 116 3.75 12.00 -8.72
CA ILE A 116 3.03 10.74 -8.50
C ILE A 116 3.63 9.65 -9.37
N LYS A 117 3.91 8.49 -8.78
CA LYS A 117 4.41 7.30 -9.48
C LYS A 117 3.60 6.06 -9.10
N THR A 118 3.01 5.41 -10.10
CA THR A 118 2.34 4.12 -9.94
C THR A 118 3.30 3.05 -9.40
N GLN A 119 2.84 2.25 -8.43
CA GLN A 119 3.60 1.11 -7.89
C GLN A 119 3.01 -0.23 -8.33
N TYR A 120 1.75 -0.50 -7.98
CA TYR A 120 1.01 -1.71 -8.34
C TYR A 120 -0.50 -1.44 -8.23
N ARG A 121 -1.32 -2.29 -8.86
CA ARG A 121 -2.79 -2.23 -8.76
C ARG A 121 -3.34 -3.41 -7.97
N ASN A 122 -4.57 -3.23 -7.47
CA ASN A 122 -5.30 -4.27 -6.78
C ASN A 122 -5.41 -5.49 -7.69
N MET A 123 -4.96 -6.66 -7.20
CA MET A 123 -4.99 -7.89 -7.99
C MET A 123 -6.41 -8.31 -8.39
N ASN A 124 -7.43 -7.93 -7.61
CA ASN A 124 -8.82 -8.24 -7.95
C ASN A 124 -9.25 -7.67 -9.31
N ASP A 125 -8.68 -6.53 -9.73
CA ASP A 125 -8.97 -5.88 -11.03
C ASP A 125 -8.69 -6.82 -12.23
N ASN A 126 -7.85 -7.84 -12.05
CA ASN A 126 -7.48 -8.79 -13.10
C ASN A 126 -7.75 -10.27 -12.76
N LEU A 127 -7.94 -10.62 -11.48
CA LEU A 127 -8.23 -12.00 -11.06
C LEU A 127 -9.59 -12.50 -11.58
N GLU A 128 -10.59 -11.63 -11.74
CA GLU A 128 -11.91 -12.00 -12.26
C GLU A 128 -11.87 -12.61 -13.67
N LYS A 129 -10.78 -12.38 -14.43
CA LYS A 129 -10.57 -12.95 -15.77
C LYS A 129 -10.26 -14.45 -15.74
N GLN A 130 -9.96 -15.02 -14.57
CA GLN A 130 -9.68 -16.44 -14.37
C GLN A 130 -10.44 -17.00 -13.14
N PRO A 131 -11.78 -17.15 -13.24
CA PRO A 131 -12.61 -17.55 -12.10
C PRO A 131 -12.24 -18.92 -11.52
N HIS A 132 -11.82 -19.86 -12.38
CA HIS A 132 -11.41 -21.21 -11.95
C HIS A 132 -10.27 -21.19 -10.93
N GLY A 133 -9.32 -20.25 -11.03
CA GLY A 133 -8.19 -20.19 -10.10
C GLY A 133 -8.62 -19.92 -8.66
N LEU A 134 -9.60 -19.04 -8.47
CA LEU A 134 -10.15 -18.72 -7.14
C LEU A 134 -11.06 -19.84 -6.63
N GLU A 135 -11.92 -20.39 -7.48
CA GLU A 135 -12.82 -21.48 -7.13
C GLU A 135 -12.06 -22.75 -6.73
N TYR A 136 -11.01 -23.10 -7.48
CA TYR A 136 -10.22 -24.30 -7.20
C TYR A 136 -9.36 -24.12 -5.96
N LEU A 137 -8.82 -22.92 -5.71
CA LEU A 137 -8.10 -22.63 -4.48
C LEU A 137 -9.03 -22.73 -3.26
N TRP A 138 -10.26 -22.23 -3.38
CA TRP A 138 -11.27 -22.35 -2.34
C TRP A 138 -11.61 -23.83 -2.06
N GLU A 139 -11.92 -24.60 -3.10
CA GLU A 139 -12.22 -26.02 -2.98
C GLU A 139 -11.04 -26.83 -2.42
N ALA A 140 -9.81 -26.51 -2.84
CA ALA A 140 -8.61 -27.16 -2.33
C ALA A 140 -8.45 -26.99 -0.82
N ALA A 141 -8.71 -25.77 -0.30
CA ALA A 141 -8.66 -25.51 1.13
C ALA A 141 -9.74 -26.32 1.89
N VAL A 142 -10.95 -26.42 1.33
CA VAL A 142 -12.03 -27.26 1.91
C VAL A 142 -11.62 -28.74 1.91
N ARG A 143 -11.08 -29.27 0.81
CA ARG A 143 -10.61 -30.67 0.73
C ARG A 143 -9.43 -30.96 1.69
N ALA A 144 -8.61 -29.97 2.01
CA ALA A 144 -7.57 -30.05 3.03
C ALA A 144 -8.11 -29.99 4.48
N GLY A 145 -9.43 -29.90 4.67
CA GLY A 145 -10.06 -29.84 5.99
C GLY A 145 -9.89 -28.48 6.67
N VAL A 146 -9.79 -27.41 5.89
CA VAL A 146 -9.69 -26.03 6.37
C VAL A 146 -10.95 -25.28 5.96
N GLU A 147 -11.44 -24.39 6.82
CA GLU A 147 -12.52 -23.45 6.48
C GLU A 147 -11.90 -22.20 5.84
N PRO A 148 -11.97 -22.03 4.50
CA PRO A 148 -11.38 -20.87 3.85
C PRO A 148 -12.20 -19.61 4.08
N PHE A 149 -11.52 -18.47 4.10
CA PHE A 149 -12.13 -17.15 4.10
C PHE A 149 -11.29 -16.17 3.29
N TRP A 150 -11.96 -15.20 2.65
CA TRP A 150 -11.28 -14.13 1.93
C TRP A 150 -10.91 -13.00 2.89
N SER A 151 -9.63 -12.64 2.88
CA SER A 151 -9.09 -11.51 3.64
C SER A 151 -8.39 -10.53 2.67
N PRO A 152 -8.62 -9.22 2.78
CA PRO A 152 -7.94 -8.24 1.96
C PRO A 152 -6.49 -8.02 2.44
N ILE A 153 -5.54 -7.97 1.52
CA ILE A 153 -4.16 -7.60 1.86
C ILE A 153 -4.05 -6.08 1.87
N ARG A 154 -3.80 -5.49 3.04
CA ARG A 154 -3.51 -4.05 3.22
C ARG A 154 -2.06 -3.70 2.82
N GLY A 155 -1.67 -4.13 1.63
CA GLY A 155 -0.32 -3.99 1.07
C GLY A 155 -0.29 -4.47 -0.37
N GLY A 156 0.89 -4.84 -0.85
CA GLY A 156 1.08 -5.45 -2.18
C GLY A 156 1.84 -6.76 -2.05
N THR A 157 1.72 -7.58 -3.07
CA THR A 157 2.41 -8.87 -3.18
C THR A 157 3.03 -9.01 -4.57
N ASP A 158 4.00 -9.90 -4.72
CA ASP A 158 4.45 -10.27 -6.07
C ASP A 158 3.28 -10.80 -6.92
N GLY A 159 2.31 -11.48 -6.28
CA GLY A 159 1.07 -11.93 -6.91
C GLY A 159 0.27 -10.79 -7.55
N SER A 160 0.16 -9.63 -6.91
CA SER A 160 -0.52 -8.46 -7.52
C SER A 160 0.16 -7.96 -8.78
N ARG A 161 1.49 -7.93 -8.80
CA ARG A 161 2.25 -7.51 -9.96
C ARG A 161 2.21 -8.55 -11.08
N LEU A 162 2.33 -9.83 -10.74
CA LEU A 162 2.19 -10.93 -11.70
C LEU A 162 0.79 -10.93 -12.33
N THR A 163 -0.25 -10.67 -11.54
CA THR A 163 -1.63 -10.57 -12.03
C THR A 163 -1.78 -9.41 -13.01
N GLU A 164 -1.19 -8.25 -12.72
CA GLU A 164 -1.13 -7.11 -13.65
C GLU A 164 -0.37 -7.45 -14.95
N MET A 165 0.68 -8.28 -14.86
CA MET A 165 1.44 -8.78 -16.01
C MET A 165 0.73 -9.91 -16.79
N GLY A 166 -0.49 -10.28 -16.41
CA GLY A 166 -1.29 -11.30 -17.10
C GLY A 166 -1.16 -12.72 -16.55
N LEU A 167 -0.56 -12.90 -15.37
CA LEU A 167 -0.52 -14.17 -14.64
C LEU A 167 -1.34 -14.07 -13.33
N PRO A 168 -2.65 -14.37 -13.36
CA PRO A 168 -3.53 -14.34 -12.19
C PRO A 168 -2.99 -15.18 -11.02
N THR A 169 -2.59 -14.50 -9.95
CA THR A 169 -1.83 -15.10 -8.84
C THR A 169 -2.44 -14.69 -7.49
N PRO A 170 -3.52 -15.36 -7.02
CA PRO A 170 -4.03 -15.15 -5.67
C PRO A 170 -3.04 -15.65 -4.62
N ASN A 171 -3.25 -15.27 -3.37
CA ASN A 171 -2.37 -15.67 -2.27
C ASN A 171 -3.01 -16.76 -1.40
N ILE A 172 -2.17 -17.67 -0.90
CA ILE A 172 -2.52 -18.76 0.00
C ILE A 172 -1.84 -18.55 1.36
N TYR A 173 -2.50 -18.92 2.45
CA TYR A 173 -1.94 -18.90 3.79
C TYR A 173 -0.72 -19.83 3.93
N THR A 174 0.18 -19.48 4.86
CA THR A 174 1.43 -20.23 5.13
C THR A 174 1.53 -20.76 6.57
N GLY A 175 0.55 -20.44 7.43
CA GLY A 175 0.61 -20.69 8.87
C GLY A 175 1.50 -19.72 9.65
N GLY A 176 2.18 -18.79 8.97
CA GLY A 176 2.99 -17.72 9.57
C GLY A 176 2.16 -16.64 10.25
N GLN A 177 2.75 -15.98 11.25
CA GLN A 177 2.14 -14.91 12.04
C GLN A 177 3.18 -13.84 12.40
N ASN A 178 2.72 -12.61 12.63
CA ASN A 178 3.53 -11.46 13.05
C ASN A 178 4.73 -11.17 12.12
N PHE A 179 4.53 -11.25 10.80
CA PHE A 179 5.54 -10.96 9.78
C PHE A 179 6.27 -9.63 10.03
N HIS A 180 7.58 -9.59 9.78
CA HIS A 180 8.43 -8.41 9.96
C HIS A 180 8.52 -7.88 11.40
N SER A 181 8.26 -8.75 12.38
CA SER A 181 8.41 -8.40 13.79
C SER A 181 9.41 -9.32 14.48
N ARG A 182 9.92 -8.89 15.65
CA ARG A 182 10.75 -9.75 16.50
C ARG A 182 9.99 -10.96 17.06
N THR A 183 8.67 -10.94 16.96
CA THR A 183 7.75 -11.98 17.43
C THR A 183 7.18 -12.78 16.26
N GLU A 184 7.84 -12.78 15.10
CA GLU A 184 7.45 -13.60 13.95
C GLU A 184 7.58 -15.11 14.27
N TRP A 185 6.56 -15.89 13.90
CA TRP A 185 6.54 -17.34 14.14
C TRP A 185 5.66 -18.06 13.11
N VAL A 186 5.79 -19.39 13.05
CA VAL A 186 5.00 -20.25 12.16
C VAL A 186 4.46 -21.47 12.91
N SER A 187 3.21 -21.82 12.66
CA SER A 187 2.61 -23.07 13.15
C SER A 187 2.98 -24.24 12.24
N ILE A 188 3.49 -25.34 12.78
CA ILE A 188 3.72 -26.58 12.02
C ILE A 188 2.39 -27.11 11.45
N ASN A 189 1.34 -27.17 12.26
CA ASN A 189 0.01 -27.58 11.79
C ASN A 189 -0.51 -26.66 10.67
N GLY A 190 -0.25 -25.35 10.78
CA GLY A 190 -0.60 -24.40 9.72
C GLY A 190 0.15 -24.68 8.41
N LEU A 191 1.44 -25.00 8.50
CA LEU A 191 2.28 -25.37 7.36
C LEU A 191 1.82 -26.67 6.71
N GLU A 192 1.48 -27.69 7.50
CA GLU A 192 0.92 -28.96 6.99
C GLU A 192 -0.36 -28.71 6.19
N LYS A 193 -1.26 -27.86 6.70
CA LYS A 193 -2.48 -27.48 5.98
C LYS A 193 -2.22 -26.71 4.68
N THR A 194 -1.19 -25.86 4.64
CA THR A 194 -0.76 -25.22 3.38
C THR A 194 -0.31 -26.28 2.37
N VAL A 195 0.51 -27.25 2.77
CA VAL A 195 0.98 -28.33 1.89
C VAL A 195 -0.19 -29.18 1.38
N GLU A 196 -1.08 -29.61 2.27
CA GLU A 196 -2.28 -30.37 1.90
C GLU A 196 -3.14 -29.61 0.88
N THR A 197 -3.35 -28.30 1.10
CA THR A 197 -4.11 -27.46 0.16
C THR A 197 -3.44 -27.38 -1.21
N ILE A 198 -2.12 -27.24 -1.29
CA ILE A 198 -1.39 -27.23 -2.57
C ILE A 198 -1.56 -28.56 -3.31
N ILE A 199 -1.48 -29.69 -2.60
CA ILE A 199 -1.68 -31.03 -3.19
C ILE A 199 -3.10 -31.16 -3.74
N GLN A 200 -4.12 -30.75 -2.96
CA GLN A 200 -5.51 -30.77 -3.40
C GLN A 200 -5.75 -29.88 -4.63
N LEU A 201 -5.12 -28.70 -4.66
CA LEU A 201 -5.22 -27.78 -5.80
C LEU A 201 -4.73 -28.44 -7.10
N VAL A 202 -3.57 -29.10 -7.06
CA VAL A 202 -3.03 -29.82 -8.23
C VAL A 202 -3.97 -30.96 -8.68
N GLN A 203 -4.55 -31.69 -7.74
CA GLN A 203 -5.52 -32.76 -8.03
C GLN A 203 -6.78 -32.21 -8.70
N ILE A 204 -7.35 -31.12 -8.18
CA ILE A 204 -8.56 -30.49 -8.74
C ILE A 204 -8.32 -30.02 -10.18
N TRP A 205 -7.17 -29.41 -10.46
CA TRP A 205 -6.81 -29.02 -11.84
C TRP A 205 -6.76 -30.23 -12.78
N THR A 206 -6.29 -31.38 -12.29
CA THR A 206 -6.26 -32.63 -13.08
C THR A 206 -7.66 -33.20 -13.30
N GLU A 207 -8.53 -33.15 -12.29
CA GLU A 207 -9.90 -33.69 -12.34
C GLU A 207 -10.84 -32.89 -13.25
N LYS A 208 -10.65 -31.57 -13.35
CA LYS A 208 -11.63 -30.66 -13.98
C LYS A 208 -11.17 -30.02 -15.29
N HIS A 209 -9.87 -30.03 -15.58
CA HIS A 209 -9.29 -29.36 -16.76
C HIS A 209 -8.57 -30.31 -17.73
N ILE A 210 -8.67 -31.62 -17.51
CA ILE A 210 -8.31 -32.66 -18.49
C ILE A 210 -9.58 -33.19 -19.15
#